data_AF-A0A2G5EM98-F1
#
_entry.id   AF-A0A2G5EM98-F1
#
_cell.length_a   1.000
_cell.length_b   1.000
_cell.length_c   1.000
_cell.angle_alpha   90.00
_cell.angle_beta   90.00
_cell.angle_gamma   90.00
#
_symmetry.space_group_name_H-M   'P 1'
#
loop_
_entity.id
_entity.type
_entity.pdbx_description
1 polymer ?
#
loop_
_entity_poly.entity_id
_entity_poly.type
_entity_poly.pdbx_seq_one_letter_code
_entity_poly.pdbx_strand_id
1 'polypeptide(L)'
;MSIISLIFLITLQITTTYSTLLPQTTNNLNSEQQHYYNPKLPPRVFTTSNKFEGSSDLVHLRYHMGPVLSSPININIIWYGKWTPQQKLVIKDFILSISATHREATSPSVSEWWRTATLYADQTNSNVSRSVLISGEYVDHLYSQGNHLTRLTIQQVIANAVKSAPFQVNHKNGIYLILTSSDVTMQDFCRAVCGFHYFTFPSMVGYTLPYAWVGNSGKQCPEVCAYPFAVPGYMGKGGPGALIPPNGDVGVDGMISVIGHELAELASNPLVNAWYAGEDPTAPTEIGDLCEGLYGTGGGGGYIGQVMKDRVGRTFNLNGRRARKFMVQWIWSPVIKACAGPNALD
;
A
#
# COMPACT_ATOMS: atom_id res chain seq x y z
N MET A 1 -44.29 -66.77 61.06
CA MET A 1 -44.56 -65.93 62.24
C MET A 1 -44.27 -64.49 61.85
N SER A 2 -45.27 -63.62 61.98
CA SER A 2 -45.19 -62.17 61.73
C SER A 2 -44.11 -61.51 62.58
N ILE A 3 -43.38 -60.55 62.00
CA ILE A 3 -42.90 -59.38 62.75
C ILE A 3 -43.12 -58.14 61.89
N ILE A 4 -44.00 -57.29 62.39
CA ILE A 4 -44.30 -55.92 61.99
C ILE A 4 -43.09 -55.06 62.33
N SER A 5 -42.67 -54.14 61.46
CA SER A 5 -41.83 -53.02 61.86
C SER A 5 -42.19 -51.74 61.11
N LEU A 6 -42.33 -50.71 61.94
CA LEU A 6 -42.87 -49.38 61.68
C LEU A 6 -42.11 -48.61 60.60
N ILE A 7 -42.88 -47.95 59.75
CA ILE A 7 -42.45 -46.93 58.80
C ILE A 7 -42.25 -45.61 59.57
N PHE A 8 -41.03 -45.06 59.55
CA PHE A 8 -40.76 -43.66 59.88
C PHE A 8 -40.37 -42.95 58.58
N LEU A 9 -41.27 -42.11 58.04
CA LEU A 9 -40.95 -41.17 56.97
C LEU A 9 -40.16 -40.00 57.57
N ILE A 10 -38.88 -39.89 57.23
CA ILE A 10 -38.10 -38.66 57.42
C ILE A 10 -38.22 -37.85 56.13
N THR A 11 -38.95 -36.73 56.19
CA THR A 11 -39.02 -35.74 55.12
C THR A 11 -37.76 -34.88 55.12
N LEU A 12 -36.83 -35.18 54.21
CA LEU A 12 -35.66 -34.32 53.97
C LEU A 12 -36.07 -33.17 53.03
N GLN A 13 -36.19 -31.96 53.56
CA GLN A 13 -36.36 -30.75 52.75
C GLN A 13 -35.02 -30.41 52.09
N ILE A 14 -34.90 -30.68 50.79
CA ILE A 14 -33.79 -30.18 49.96
C ILE A 14 -34.20 -28.79 49.45
N THR A 15 -33.55 -27.75 49.96
CA THR A 15 -33.63 -26.40 49.39
C THR A 15 -32.87 -26.37 48.07
N THR A 16 -33.60 -26.36 46.95
CA THR A 16 -33.05 -26.10 45.61
C THR A 16 -32.80 -24.61 45.44
N THR A 17 -31.53 -24.20 45.48
CA THR A 17 -31.12 -22.87 45.01
C THR A 17 -31.16 -22.86 43.48
N TYR A 18 -32.13 -22.15 42.90
CA TYR A 18 -32.16 -21.85 41.48
C TYR A 18 -31.07 -20.83 41.13
N SER A 19 -29.95 -21.29 40.58
CA SER A 19 -28.99 -20.42 39.89
C SER A 19 -29.56 -20.11 38.51
N THR A 20 -30.04 -18.89 38.32
CA THR A 20 -30.43 -18.37 37.00
C THR A 20 -29.18 -18.27 36.12
N LEU A 21 -29.13 -19.07 35.06
CA LEU A 21 -28.17 -18.91 33.97
C LEU A 21 -28.51 -17.61 33.22
N LEU A 22 -27.77 -16.55 33.53
CA LEU A 22 -27.73 -15.37 32.69
C LEU A 22 -27.03 -15.73 31.36
N PRO A 23 -27.54 -15.28 30.21
CA PRO A 23 -26.87 -15.50 28.93
C PRO A 23 -25.48 -14.84 28.99
N GLN A 24 -24.45 -15.63 28.69
CA GLN A 24 -23.10 -15.11 28.46
C GLN A 24 -23.16 -14.12 27.29
N THR A 25 -23.18 -12.84 27.63
CA THR A 25 -22.71 -11.80 26.72
C THR A 25 -21.28 -12.13 26.38
N THR A 26 -21.05 -12.59 25.15
CA THR A 26 -19.73 -12.57 24.54
C THR A 26 -19.29 -11.11 24.51
N ASN A 27 -18.56 -10.71 25.56
CA ASN A 27 -17.83 -9.45 25.56
C ASN A 27 -16.80 -9.55 24.43
N ASN A 28 -17.12 -8.96 23.29
CA ASN A 28 -16.18 -8.57 22.25
C ASN A 28 -15.18 -7.57 22.88
N LEU A 29 -14.22 -8.10 23.63
CA LEU A 29 -13.01 -7.37 24.00
C LEU A 29 -12.12 -7.34 22.76
N ASN A 30 -11.85 -6.12 22.29
CA ASN A 30 -11.00 -5.72 21.15
C ASN A 30 -11.70 -5.48 19.81
N SER A 31 -12.75 -4.66 19.81
CA SER A 31 -12.83 -3.65 18.76
C SER A 31 -11.99 -2.45 19.22
N GLU A 32 -10.74 -2.34 18.78
CA GLU A 32 -10.08 -1.04 18.86
C GLU A 32 -10.91 -0.08 18.00
N GLN A 33 -11.69 0.78 18.63
CA GLN A 33 -12.52 1.77 17.96
C GLN A 33 -11.58 2.73 17.22
N GLN A 34 -11.33 2.45 15.94
CA GLN A 34 -10.46 3.24 15.07
C GLN A 34 -11.05 4.65 14.98
N HIS A 35 -10.28 5.66 15.41
CA HIS A 35 -10.75 7.04 15.41
C HIS A 35 -10.47 7.66 14.04
N TYR A 36 -11.50 7.76 13.21
CA TYR A 36 -11.44 8.52 11.96
C TYR A 36 -11.27 10.01 12.27
N TYR A 37 -10.41 10.67 11.52
CA TYR A 37 -10.08 12.07 11.66
C TYR A 37 -9.84 12.67 10.27
N ASN A 38 -10.53 13.77 9.98
CA ASN A 38 -10.21 14.58 8.82
C ASN A 38 -9.17 15.64 9.24
N PRO A 39 -7.92 15.60 8.73
CA PRO A 39 -7.00 16.71 8.84
C PRO A 39 -7.50 17.86 7.96
N LYS A 40 -8.55 18.57 8.42
CA LYS A 40 -8.95 19.97 8.15
C LYS A 40 -10.38 20.27 7.73
N LEU A 41 -11.24 19.30 7.44
CA LEU A 41 -12.65 19.64 7.24
C LEU A 41 -13.39 19.68 8.58
N PRO A 42 -14.17 20.76 8.88
CA PRO A 42 -15.12 20.73 9.99
C PRO A 42 -16.07 19.53 9.85
N PRO A 43 -16.67 19.02 10.94
CA PRO A 43 -17.40 17.74 10.93
C PRO A 43 -18.59 17.62 9.96
N ARG A 44 -19.01 18.70 9.29
CA ARG A 44 -20.19 18.75 8.39
C ARG A 44 -20.03 19.78 7.27
N VAL A 45 -19.12 19.55 6.33
CA VAL A 45 -19.05 20.35 5.09
C VAL A 45 -19.02 19.42 3.87
N PHE A 46 -20.03 18.58 3.73
CA PHE A 46 -20.33 17.97 2.44
C PHE A 46 -21.51 18.72 1.84
N THR A 47 -21.25 19.90 1.26
CA THR A 47 -22.05 20.29 0.10
C THR A 47 -21.64 19.36 -1.02
N THR A 48 -22.60 18.93 -1.83
CA THR A 48 -22.51 17.94 -2.93
C THR A 48 -21.39 18.16 -3.97
N SER A 49 -20.56 19.19 -3.82
CA SER A 49 -19.51 19.63 -4.75
C SER A 49 -18.16 18.88 -4.62
N ASN A 50 -17.91 18.10 -3.56
CA ASN A 50 -16.58 17.48 -3.32
C ASN A 50 -16.55 15.96 -3.58
N LYS A 51 -17.62 15.36 -4.11
CA LYS A 51 -17.62 13.95 -4.54
C LYS A 51 -16.84 13.73 -5.86
N PHE A 52 -16.36 14.83 -6.46
CA PHE A 52 -15.71 14.86 -7.77
C PHE A 52 -14.21 15.14 -7.72
N GLU A 53 -13.65 15.50 -6.57
CA GLU A 53 -12.19 15.60 -6.46
C GLU A 53 -11.62 14.18 -6.39
N GLY A 54 -11.31 13.65 -7.57
CA GLY A 54 -10.92 12.25 -7.78
C GLY A 54 -11.92 11.45 -8.61
N SER A 55 -13.02 12.02 -9.13
CA SER A 55 -13.85 11.41 -10.18
C SER A 55 -13.98 12.36 -11.37
N SER A 56 -13.95 11.82 -12.59
CA SER A 56 -13.89 12.63 -13.80
C SER A 56 -14.41 11.87 -15.00
N ASP A 57 -15.42 12.44 -15.66
CA ASP A 57 -15.91 11.96 -16.95
C ASP A 57 -14.98 12.31 -18.11
N LEU A 58 -13.99 13.18 -17.88
CA LEU A 58 -12.97 13.57 -18.86
C LEU A 58 -11.75 12.63 -18.83
N VAL A 59 -11.57 11.87 -17.75
CA VAL A 59 -10.51 10.87 -17.65
C VAL A 59 -10.96 9.62 -18.39
N HIS A 60 -10.37 9.41 -19.57
CA HIS A 60 -10.59 8.22 -20.37
C HIS A 60 -9.41 7.26 -20.20
N LEU A 61 -9.43 6.49 -19.12
CA LEU A 61 -8.51 5.40 -18.93
C LEU A 61 -8.80 4.28 -19.93
N ARG A 62 -7.81 3.91 -20.74
CA ARG A 62 -7.98 2.99 -21.87
C ARG A 62 -7.01 1.83 -21.76
N TYR A 63 -7.44 0.71 -22.33
CA TYR A 63 -6.58 -0.45 -22.54
C TYR A 63 -5.96 -0.40 -23.94
N HIS A 64 -4.64 -0.60 -24.00
CA HIS A 64 -3.78 -0.42 -25.17
C HIS A 64 -3.15 -1.73 -25.64
N MET A 65 -3.79 -2.86 -25.30
CA MET A 65 -3.45 -4.22 -25.77
C MET A 65 -2.16 -4.84 -25.19
N GLY A 66 -1.49 -4.15 -24.26
CA GLY A 66 -0.35 -4.68 -23.50
C GLY A 66 -0.73 -5.68 -22.40
N PRO A 67 0.21 -6.49 -21.91
CA PRO A 67 -0.07 -7.45 -20.84
C PRO A 67 -0.28 -6.75 -19.50
N VAL A 68 -0.92 -7.45 -18.56
CA VAL A 68 -0.93 -7.10 -17.12
C VAL A 68 -0.26 -8.22 -16.31
N LEU A 69 0.13 -7.95 -15.06
CA LEU A 69 0.71 -8.98 -14.19
C LEU A 69 -0.39 -9.87 -13.56
N SER A 70 -0.92 -10.82 -14.34
CA SER A 70 -2.06 -11.66 -13.95
C SER A 70 -1.72 -12.94 -13.19
N SER A 71 -0.47 -13.41 -13.30
CA SER A 71 0.07 -14.49 -12.48
C SER A 71 0.62 -13.98 -11.15
N PRO A 72 0.83 -14.84 -10.12
CA PRO A 72 1.42 -14.41 -8.85
C PRO A 72 2.68 -13.57 -9.06
N ILE A 73 2.72 -12.35 -8.53
CA ILE A 73 3.76 -11.36 -8.80
C ILE A 73 4.97 -11.66 -7.91
N ASN A 74 6.09 -11.99 -8.55
CA ASN A 74 7.34 -12.37 -7.90
C ASN A 74 8.28 -11.15 -7.85
N ILE A 75 8.32 -10.46 -6.72
CA ILE A 75 9.13 -9.26 -6.51
C ILE A 75 10.54 -9.65 -6.07
N ASN A 76 11.54 -9.23 -6.84
CA ASN A 76 12.94 -9.29 -6.49
C ASN A 76 13.40 -7.90 -6.04
N ILE A 77 13.71 -7.76 -4.75
CA ILE A 77 14.04 -6.44 -4.18
C ILE A 77 15.55 -6.20 -4.28
N ILE A 78 15.93 -5.05 -4.83
CA ILE A 78 17.32 -4.58 -4.85
C ILE A 78 17.44 -3.41 -3.87
N TRP A 79 18.14 -3.66 -2.76
CA TRP A 79 18.48 -2.65 -1.75
C TRP A 79 19.79 -1.96 -2.14
N TYR A 80 19.70 -0.80 -2.78
CA TYR A 80 20.85 -0.04 -3.24
C TYR A 80 21.25 1.02 -2.21
N GLY A 81 22.47 0.92 -1.69
CA GLY A 81 23.03 1.78 -0.64
C GLY A 81 22.80 1.26 0.79
N LYS A 82 22.84 2.17 1.77
CA LYS A 82 22.82 1.84 3.21
C LYS A 82 21.40 1.77 3.76
N TRP A 83 20.99 0.56 4.10
CA TRP A 83 19.67 0.26 4.64
C TRP A 83 19.75 -0.39 6.01
N THR A 84 19.01 0.12 6.98
CA THR A 84 18.89 -0.56 8.27
C THR A 84 17.93 -1.76 8.18
N PRO A 85 18.09 -2.79 9.02
CA PRO A 85 17.15 -3.91 9.07
C PRO A 85 15.70 -3.48 9.33
N GLN A 86 15.49 -2.44 10.16
CA GLN A 86 14.17 -1.93 10.49
C GLN A 86 13.46 -1.33 9.27
N GLN A 87 14.18 -0.53 8.47
CA GLN A 87 13.64 0.08 7.26
C GLN A 87 13.24 -0.99 6.23
N LYS A 88 14.11 -1.99 6.00
CA LYS A 88 13.78 -3.12 5.12
C LYS A 88 12.56 -3.87 5.61
N LEU A 89 12.45 -4.11 6.92
CA LEU A 89 11.33 -4.86 7.49
C LEU A 89 9.98 -4.17 7.28
N VAL A 90 9.90 -2.84 7.46
CA VAL A 90 8.67 -2.07 7.22
C VAL A 90 8.19 -2.21 5.77
N ILE A 91 9.12 -2.04 4.81
CA ILE A 91 8.81 -2.16 3.38
C ILE A 91 8.39 -3.59 3.01
N LYS A 92 9.09 -4.60 3.52
CA LYS A 92 8.73 -6.01 3.30
C LYS A 92 7.37 -6.36 3.89
N ASP A 93 7.08 -5.87 5.10
CA ASP A 93 5.77 -6.08 5.72
C ASP A 93 4.66 -5.41 4.90
N PHE A 94 4.89 -4.23 4.31
CA PHE A 94 3.94 -3.58 3.39
C PHE A 94 3.68 -4.45 2.14
N ILE A 95 4.74 -4.83 1.42
CA ILE A 95 4.64 -5.64 0.20
C ILE A 95 3.88 -6.95 0.48
N LEU A 96 4.23 -7.64 1.57
CA LEU A 96 3.58 -8.89 1.95
C LEU A 96 2.16 -8.68 2.50
N SER A 97 1.77 -7.46 2.86
CA SER A 97 0.40 -7.13 3.25
C SER A 97 -0.56 -7.07 2.07
N ILE A 98 -0.08 -6.95 0.82
CA ILE A 98 -0.90 -6.99 -0.39
C ILE A 98 -1.66 -8.33 -0.50
N SER A 99 -1.02 -9.43 -0.11
CA SER A 99 -1.62 -10.78 -0.11
C SER A 99 -2.12 -11.25 1.24
N ALA A 100 -2.13 -10.37 2.25
CA ALA A 100 -2.61 -10.72 3.59
C ALA A 100 -4.09 -11.11 3.58
N THR A 101 -4.40 -12.17 4.30
CA THR A 101 -5.79 -12.56 4.57
C THR A 101 -6.41 -11.68 5.65
N HIS A 102 -7.74 -11.70 5.76
CA HIS A 102 -8.50 -11.00 6.82
C HIS A 102 -8.11 -11.43 8.25
N ARG A 103 -7.45 -12.58 8.40
CA ARG A 103 -6.92 -13.04 9.70
C ARG A 103 -5.58 -12.38 10.06
N GLU A 104 -4.84 -11.91 9.05
CA GLU A 104 -3.52 -11.33 9.21
C GLU A 104 -3.56 -9.80 9.31
N ALA A 105 -4.58 -9.17 8.72
CA ALA A 105 -4.81 -7.73 8.75
C ALA A 105 -6.30 -7.44 8.81
N THR A 106 -6.70 -6.50 9.68
CA THR A 106 -8.08 -6.03 9.83
C THR A 106 -8.42 -4.96 8.80
N SER A 107 -9.67 -4.89 8.36
CA SER A 107 -10.13 -3.77 7.52
C SER A 107 -10.06 -2.42 8.26
N PRO A 108 -9.84 -1.30 7.53
CA PRO A 108 -9.41 -1.26 6.13
C PRO A 108 -7.95 -1.74 5.99
N SER A 109 -7.67 -2.57 5.00
CA SER A 109 -6.40 -3.29 4.87
C SER A 109 -5.69 -3.06 3.52
N VAL A 110 -4.37 -3.28 3.48
CA VAL A 110 -3.57 -3.19 2.24
C VAL A 110 -4.10 -4.15 1.16
N SER A 111 -4.53 -5.36 1.54
CA SER A 111 -5.07 -6.34 0.58
C SER A 111 -6.46 -5.99 0.05
N GLU A 112 -7.23 -5.16 0.76
CA GLU A 112 -8.47 -4.57 0.25
C GLU A 112 -8.20 -3.39 -0.68
N TRP A 113 -7.23 -2.54 -0.34
CA TRP A 113 -6.77 -1.46 -1.22
C TRP A 113 -6.27 -1.99 -2.57
N TRP A 114 -5.47 -3.06 -2.55
CA TRP A 114 -4.97 -3.70 -3.78
C TRP A 114 -6.08 -4.29 -4.67
N ARG A 115 -7.32 -4.49 -4.16
CA ARG A 115 -8.42 -4.98 -5.00
C ARG A 115 -8.75 -4.03 -6.14
N THR A 116 -8.51 -2.72 -5.97
CA THR A 116 -8.70 -1.75 -7.04
C THR A 116 -7.78 -2.03 -8.22
N ALA A 117 -6.50 -2.33 -7.98
CA ALA A 117 -5.56 -2.74 -9.02
C ALA A 117 -6.03 -4.01 -9.75
N THR A 118 -6.74 -4.91 -9.05
CA THR A 118 -7.25 -6.16 -9.64
C THR A 118 -8.49 -5.98 -10.52
N LEU A 119 -8.99 -4.76 -10.68
CA LEU A 119 -10.06 -4.45 -11.64
C LEU A 119 -9.53 -4.33 -13.07
N TYR A 120 -8.21 -4.22 -13.24
CA TYR A 120 -7.55 -4.10 -14.54
C TYR A 120 -7.21 -5.47 -15.11
N ALA A 121 -7.56 -5.70 -16.37
CA ALA A 121 -7.36 -6.97 -17.07
C ALA A 121 -6.68 -6.77 -18.43
N ASP A 122 -6.03 -7.81 -18.93
CA ASP A 122 -5.51 -7.83 -20.29
C ASP A 122 -6.55 -8.37 -21.30
N GLN A 123 -6.11 -8.50 -22.57
CA GLN A 123 -6.91 -9.01 -23.68
C GLN A 123 -7.41 -10.47 -23.50
N THR A 124 -6.82 -11.22 -22.56
CA THR A 124 -7.26 -12.57 -22.22
C THR A 124 -8.33 -12.58 -21.14
N ASN A 125 -8.80 -11.40 -20.69
CA ASN A 125 -9.63 -11.20 -19.51
C ASN A 125 -8.97 -11.70 -18.22
N SER A 126 -7.64 -11.76 -18.18
CA SER A 126 -6.91 -12.08 -16.97
C SER A 126 -6.62 -10.79 -16.20
N ASN A 127 -7.16 -10.69 -14.98
CA ASN A 127 -6.97 -9.54 -14.11
C ASN A 127 -5.59 -9.53 -13.45
N VAL A 128 -5.13 -8.34 -13.04
CA VAL A 128 -3.95 -8.18 -12.16
C VAL A 128 -4.08 -9.08 -10.94
N SER A 129 -2.98 -9.76 -10.59
CA SER A 129 -2.97 -10.74 -9.51
C SER A 129 -3.12 -10.12 -8.13
N ARG A 130 -3.83 -10.83 -7.25
CA ARG A 130 -3.88 -10.54 -5.80
C ARG A 130 -2.71 -11.15 -5.02
N SER A 131 -1.93 -12.00 -5.67
CA SER A 131 -0.82 -12.72 -5.06
C SER A 131 0.49 -12.01 -5.36
N VAL A 132 1.18 -11.57 -4.33
CA VAL A 132 2.47 -10.89 -4.36
C VAL A 132 3.40 -11.62 -3.40
N LEU A 133 4.59 -11.95 -3.89
CA LEU A 133 5.61 -12.68 -3.17
C LEU A 133 6.92 -11.92 -3.27
N ILE A 134 7.72 -11.95 -2.20
CA ILE A 134 9.12 -11.55 -2.28
C ILE A 134 9.92 -12.80 -2.62
N SER A 135 10.34 -12.91 -3.88
CA SER A 135 11.07 -14.09 -4.40
C SER A 135 12.55 -14.06 -4.05
N GLY A 136 13.10 -12.88 -3.79
CA GLY A 136 14.39 -12.75 -3.15
C GLY A 136 14.82 -11.29 -2.98
N GLU A 137 16.03 -11.13 -2.45
CA GLU A 137 16.59 -9.83 -2.11
C GLU A 137 18.08 -9.78 -2.49
N TYR A 138 18.53 -8.64 -3.00
CA TYR A 138 19.93 -8.35 -3.28
C TYR A 138 20.32 -7.03 -2.62
N VAL A 139 21.51 -6.98 -2.05
CA VAL A 139 21.99 -5.81 -1.29
C VAL A 139 23.25 -5.29 -1.93
N ASP A 140 23.14 -4.12 -2.54
CA ASP A 140 24.27 -3.37 -3.10
C ASP A 140 24.67 -2.25 -2.14
N HIS A 141 25.32 -2.64 -1.05
CA HIS A 141 25.80 -1.70 -0.02
C HIS A 141 27.10 -0.98 -0.41
N LEU A 142 27.75 -1.40 -1.49
CA LEU A 142 29.00 -0.83 -2.00
C LEU A 142 28.77 0.21 -3.10
N TYR A 143 27.51 0.46 -3.48
CA TYR A 143 27.12 1.40 -4.52
C TYR A 143 27.81 1.06 -5.86
N SER A 144 27.51 -0.11 -6.43
CA SER A 144 28.21 -0.61 -7.63
C SER A 144 28.17 0.32 -8.85
N GLN A 145 27.27 1.31 -8.87
CA GLN A 145 27.15 2.36 -9.89
C GLN A 145 27.34 3.78 -9.31
N GLY A 146 27.97 3.91 -8.13
CA GLY A 146 28.12 5.18 -7.41
C GLY A 146 26.84 5.63 -6.69
N ASN A 147 26.88 6.78 -6.04
CA ASN A 147 25.75 7.35 -5.28
C ASN A 147 24.94 8.40 -6.08
N HIS A 148 25.20 8.51 -7.38
CA HIS A 148 24.48 9.37 -8.32
C HIS A 148 23.99 8.52 -9.48
N LEU A 149 22.69 8.24 -9.53
CA LEU A 149 22.08 7.36 -10.51
C LEU A 149 21.30 8.13 -11.57
N THR A 150 21.13 7.49 -12.72
CA THR A 150 20.24 7.91 -13.82
C THR A 150 19.36 6.73 -14.21
N ARG A 151 18.34 6.96 -15.05
CA ARG A 151 17.49 5.86 -15.54
C ARG A 151 18.28 4.78 -16.28
N LEU A 152 19.39 5.18 -16.92
CA LEU A 152 20.29 4.23 -17.57
C LEU A 152 21.12 3.43 -16.57
N THR A 153 21.69 4.08 -15.54
CA THR A 153 22.51 3.35 -14.55
C THR A 153 21.67 2.44 -13.66
N ILE A 154 20.37 2.72 -13.45
CA ILE A 154 19.45 1.80 -12.79
C ILE A 154 19.36 0.46 -13.52
N GLN A 155 19.36 0.45 -14.86
CA GLN A 155 19.39 -0.81 -15.62
C GLN A 155 20.70 -1.57 -15.38
N GLN A 156 21.81 -0.88 -15.19
CA GLN A 156 23.08 -1.52 -14.83
C GLN A 156 23.07 -2.09 -13.41
N VAL A 157 22.40 -1.43 -12.46
CA VAL A 157 22.16 -1.98 -11.10
C VAL A 157 21.38 -3.30 -11.19
N ILE A 158 20.33 -3.34 -12.02
CA ILE A 158 19.55 -4.57 -12.26
C ILE A 158 20.44 -5.64 -12.91
N ALA A 159 21.23 -5.28 -13.94
CA ALA A 159 22.14 -6.22 -14.59
C ALA A 159 23.15 -6.83 -13.60
N ASN A 160 23.68 -6.03 -12.67
CA ASN A 160 24.60 -6.51 -11.64
C ASN A 160 23.89 -7.46 -10.66
N ALA A 161 22.68 -7.12 -10.22
CA ALA A 161 21.87 -7.98 -9.35
C ALA A 161 21.54 -9.33 -10.02
N VAL A 162 21.11 -9.31 -11.29
CA VAL A 162 20.81 -10.51 -12.08
C VAL A 162 22.03 -11.42 -12.23
N LYS A 163 23.23 -10.85 -12.43
CA LYS A 163 24.49 -11.62 -12.54
C LYS A 163 24.97 -12.17 -11.20
N SER A 164 24.74 -11.44 -10.11
CA SER A 164 25.37 -11.72 -8.81
C SER A 164 24.52 -12.60 -7.89
N ALA A 165 23.21 -12.70 -8.13
CA ALA A 165 22.28 -13.31 -7.21
C ALA A 165 21.73 -14.65 -7.73
N PRO A 166 21.20 -15.51 -6.85
CA PRO A 166 20.43 -16.70 -7.23
C PRO A 166 19.02 -16.35 -7.76
N PHE A 167 18.81 -15.12 -8.26
CA PHE A 167 17.57 -14.75 -8.92
C PHE A 167 17.49 -15.52 -10.24
N GLN A 168 16.73 -16.61 -10.25
CA GLN A 168 16.32 -17.18 -11.53
C GLN A 168 15.48 -16.11 -12.23
N VAL A 169 15.96 -15.64 -13.39
CA VAL A 169 15.21 -14.66 -14.18
C VAL A 169 13.89 -15.30 -14.56
N ASN A 170 12.80 -14.79 -14.00
CA ASN A 170 11.47 -15.30 -14.24
C ASN A 170 10.72 -14.36 -15.19
N HIS A 171 10.78 -14.69 -16.48
CA HIS A 171 10.15 -13.91 -17.55
C HIS A 171 8.63 -13.87 -17.51
N LYS A 172 7.97 -14.73 -16.72
CA LYS A 172 6.51 -14.84 -16.72
C LYS A 172 5.84 -13.96 -15.68
N ASN A 173 6.45 -13.81 -14.51
CA ASN A 173 5.84 -13.07 -13.40
C ASN A 173 6.85 -12.40 -12.46
N GLY A 174 8.14 -12.39 -12.81
CA GLY A 174 9.19 -11.74 -12.03
C GLY A 174 9.30 -10.25 -12.35
N ILE A 175 9.30 -9.42 -11.32
CA ILE A 175 9.60 -7.98 -11.42
C ILE A 175 10.74 -7.60 -10.48
N TYR A 176 11.39 -6.47 -10.77
CA TYR A 176 12.45 -5.92 -9.92
C TYR A 176 12.00 -4.65 -9.24
N LEU A 177 12.17 -4.56 -7.92
CA LEU A 177 11.90 -3.35 -7.15
C LEU A 177 13.22 -2.81 -6.61
N ILE A 178 13.67 -1.67 -7.14
CA ILE A 178 14.93 -1.03 -6.79
C ILE A 178 14.65 0.07 -5.78
N LEU A 179 15.22 -0.06 -4.59
CA LEU A 179 15.01 0.86 -3.49
C LEU A 179 16.35 1.50 -3.12
N THR A 180 16.43 2.81 -3.31
CA THR A 180 17.65 3.58 -3.00
C THR A 180 17.58 4.20 -1.61
N SER A 181 18.68 4.08 -0.85
CA SER A 181 18.78 4.67 0.49
C SER A 181 18.88 6.19 0.44
N SER A 182 18.66 6.84 1.58
CA SER A 182 18.57 8.32 1.70
C SER A 182 19.82 9.11 1.28
N ASP A 183 20.96 8.43 1.12
CA ASP A 183 22.26 8.99 0.71
C ASP A 183 22.59 8.76 -0.77
N VAL A 184 21.64 8.21 -1.55
CA VAL A 184 21.75 8.05 -3.01
C VAL A 184 20.89 9.09 -3.70
N THR A 185 21.46 9.78 -4.67
CA THR A 185 20.73 10.71 -5.53
C THR A 185 20.38 10.03 -6.86
N MET A 186 19.29 10.47 -7.48
CA MET A 186 18.83 9.99 -8.77
C MET A 186 18.43 11.19 -9.62
N GLN A 187 18.66 11.10 -10.92
CA GLN A 187 18.20 12.10 -11.89
C GLN A 187 16.68 12.35 -11.73
N ASP A 188 16.30 13.62 -11.67
CA ASP A 188 14.92 14.12 -11.53
C ASP A 188 14.17 13.75 -10.22
N PHE A 189 14.83 13.03 -9.30
CA PHE A 189 14.31 12.78 -7.96
C PHE A 189 14.06 14.09 -7.22
N CYS A 190 12.98 14.16 -6.44
CA CYS A 190 12.57 15.34 -5.69
C CYS A 190 12.15 16.56 -6.53
N ARG A 191 12.10 16.43 -7.87
CA ARG A 191 11.70 17.52 -8.77
C ARG A 191 10.54 17.11 -9.66
N ALA A 192 10.72 16.01 -10.39
CA ALA A 192 9.70 15.50 -11.30
C ALA A 192 9.08 14.20 -10.77
N VAL A 193 9.86 13.39 -10.04
CA VAL A 193 9.42 12.05 -9.63
C VAL A 193 9.91 11.67 -8.23
N CYS A 194 9.13 10.81 -7.56
CA CYS A 194 9.51 10.14 -6.31
C CYS A 194 9.85 8.65 -6.52
N GLY A 195 9.32 8.09 -7.61
CA GLY A 195 9.56 6.76 -8.13
C GLY A 195 9.31 6.76 -9.63
N PHE A 196 9.57 5.63 -10.29
CA PHE A 196 9.01 5.36 -11.61
C PHE A 196 9.06 3.86 -11.87
N HIS A 197 8.24 3.40 -12.80
CA HIS A 197 8.34 2.06 -13.33
C HIS A 197 8.66 2.07 -14.83
N TYR A 198 9.30 1.00 -15.31
CA TYR A 198 9.66 0.81 -16.72
C TYR A 198 10.03 -0.65 -16.97
N PHE A 199 10.58 -0.95 -18.15
CA PHE A 199 11.16 -2.26 -18.45
C PHE A 199 12.62 -2.15 -18.88
N THR A 200 13.41 -3.18 -18.59
CA THR A 200 14.83 -3.21 -18.98
C THR A 200 14.99 -3.42 -20.49
N PHE A 201 16.06 -2.90 -21.06
CA PHE A 201 16.42 -3.21 -22.44
C PHE A 201 17.24 -4.50 -22.50
N PRO A 202 16.92 -5.41 -23.45
CA PRO A 202 17.73 -6.62 -23.68
C PRO A 202 19.21 -6.34 -23.92
N SER A 203 19.53 -5.21 -24.56
CA SER A 203 20.93 -4.79 -24.79
C SER A 203 21.69 -4.44 -23.50
N MET A 204 21.00 -4.11 -22.41
CA MET A 204 21.60 -3.73 -21.13
C MET A 204 21.61 -4.89 -20.13
N VAL A 205 20.49 -5.60 -20.01
CA VAL A 205 20.27 -6.62 -18.96
C VAL A 205 20.24 -8.04 -19.52
N GLY A 206 20.20 -8.19 -20.84
CA GLY A 206 20.01 -9.48 -21.53
C GLY A 206 18.53 -9.84 -21.74
N TYR A 207 17.62 -9.13 -21.07
CA TYR A 207 16.19 -9.44 -21.03
C TYR A 207 15.34 -8.18 -20.96
N THR A 208 14.08 -8.29 -21.41
CA THR A 208 13.02 -7.31 -21.13
C THR A 208 12.31 -7.72 -19.84
N LEU A 209 12.54 -6.97 -18.77
CA LEU A 209 12.03 -7.27 -17.43
C LEU A 209 11.36 -6.02 -16.87
N PRO A 210 10.09 -6.11 -16.41
CA PRO A 210 9.43 -5.01 -15.73
C PRO A 210 10.13 -4.69 -14.40
N TYR A 211 10.27 -3.41 -14.08
CA TYR A 211 10.87 -2.95 -12.84
C TYR A 211 10.26 -1.63 -12.37
N ALA A 212 10.37 -1.38 -11.07
CA ALA A 212 10.10 -0.08 -10.46
C ALA A 212 11.30 0.38 -9.65
N TRP A 213 11.54 1.68 -9.62
CA TRP A 213 12.50 2.33 -8.74
C TRP A 213 11.78 3.29 -7.80
N VAL A 214 12.19 3.33 -6.52
CA VAL A 214 11.71 4.32 -5.54
C VAL A 214 12.89 4.88 -4.74
N GLY A 215 12.89 6.20 -4.57
CA GLY A 215 13.89 6.94 -3.82
C GLY A 215 13.49 7.20 -2.36
N ASN A 216 14.45 7.11 -1.43
CA ASN A 216 14.23 7.57 -0.06
C ASN A 216 14.48 9.08 0.05
N SER A 217 13.39 9.83 0.20
CA SER A 217 13.39 11.30 0.22
C SER A 217 13.78 11.91 1.56
N GLY A 218 13.86 11.11 2.63
CA GLY A 218 13.92 11.60 4.01
C GLY A 218 15.05 12.58 4.31
N LYS A 219 16.17 12.52 3.57
CA LYS A 219 17.30 13.45 3.71
C LYS A 219 17.29 14.59 2.67
N GLN A 220 16.77 14.35 1.47
CA GLN A 220 16.93 15.25 0.32
C GLN A 220 15.74 16.18 0.13
N CYS A 221 14.52 15.68 0.28
CA CYS A 221 13.29 16.39 -0.08
C CYS A 221 12.03 15.78 0.58
N PRO A 222 12.02 15.57 1.90
CA PRO A 222 10.89 14.92 2.56
C PRO A 222 9.55 15.63 2.24
N GLU A 223 9.55 16.96 2.09
CA GLU A 223 8.38 17.77 1.75
C GLU A 223 7.78 17.53 0.36
N VAL A 224 8.53 16.88 -0.54
CA VAL A 224 8.07 16.55 -1.90
C VAL A 224 7.56 15.11 -1.94
N CYS A 225 8.35 14.16 -1.44
CA CYS A 225 8.13 12.73 -1.66
C CYS A 225 7.78 11.94 -0.40
N ALA A 226 7.61 12.61 0.74
CA ALA A 226 7.12 11.99 1.98
C ALA A 226 5.84 12.67 2.50
N TYR A 227 5.07 13.29 1.61
CA TYR A 227 3.71 13.73 1.91
C TYR A 227 2.85 12.52 2.34
N PRO A 228 2.01 12.60 3.39
CA PRO A 228 1.70 13.80 4.19
C PRO A 228 2.52 13.96 5.49
N PHE A 229 3.63 13.23 5.65
CA PHE A 229 4.47 13.25 6.85
C PHE A 229 5.51 14.37 6.86
N ALA A 230 5.74 14.99 5.71
CA ALA A 230 6.42 16.26 5.57
C ALA A 230 5.67 17.10 4.54
N VAL A 231 5.52 18.39 4.85
CA VAL A 231 4.79 19.34 4.02
C VAL A 231 5.66 20.57 3.78
N PRO A 232 5.59 21.20 2.60
CA PRO A 232 6.38 22.40 2.31
C PRO A 232 6.10 23.53 3.30
N GLY A 233 7.13 24.29 3.65
CA GLY A 233 7.03 25.37 4.65
C GLY A 233 5.97 26.44 4.32
N TYR A 234 5.69 26.69 3.04
CA TYR A 234 4.64 27.64 2.62
C TYR A 234 3.23 27.16 2.98
N MET A 235 3.00 25.85 3.17
CA MET A 235 1.72 25.31 3.63
C MET A 235 1.52 25.49 5.14
N GLY A 236 2.55 25.84 5.92
CA GLY A 236 2.47 25.89 7.39
C GLY A 236 1.60 27.00 7.99
N LYS A 237 1.16 28.00 7.21
CA LYS A 237 0.40 29.16 7.73
C LYS A 237 -1.12 29.07 7.54
N GLY A 238 -1.62 27.92 7.11
CA GLY A 238 -3.05 27.67 6.88
C GLY A 238 -3.38 26.31 6.23
N GLY A 239 -2.36 25.54 5.83
CA GLY A 239 -2.34 24.17 5.28
C GLY A 239 -2.38 23.06 6.35
N PRO A 240 -2.62 21.78 6.00
CA PRO A 240 -2.50 20.69 6.97
C PRO A 240 -1.07 20.67 7.48
N GLY A 241 -0.87 20.62 8.80
CA GLY A 241 0.44 20.31 9.34
C GLY A 241 0.88 18.90 8.93
N ALA A 242 2.19 18.64 8.99
CA ALA A 242 2.73 17.31 8.80
C ALA A 242 2.05 16.31 9.74
N LEU A 243 1.64 15.16 9.18
CA LEU A 243 1.07 14.07 9.96
C LEU A 243 2.17 13.23 10.63
N ILE A 244 1.79 12.46 11.66
CA ILE A 244 2.75 11.62 12.38
C ILE A 244 2.87 10.26 11.66
N PRO A 245 4.06 9.86 11.20
CA PRO A 245 4.27 8.63 10.45
C PRO A 245 3.97 7.37 11.30
N PRO A 246 3.32 6.34 10.73
CA PRO A 246 2.92 5.15 11.48
C PRO A 246 4.07 4.22 11.87
N ASN A 247 5.19 4.24 11.15
CA ASN A 247 6.37 3.42 11.46
C ASN A 247 7.57 4.23 12.01
N GLY A 248 7.40 5.55 12.16
CA GLY A 248 8.35 6.43 12.84
C GLY A 248 9.53 6.90 11.98
N ASP A 249 9.56 6.59 10.69
CA ASP A 249 10.59 7.04 9.75
C ASP A 249 9.92 7.77 8.60
N VAL A 250 10.00 9.11 8.58
CA VAL A 250 9.34 9.97 7.56
C VAL A 250 9.72 9.54 6.14
N GLY A 251 10.99 9.21 5.90
CA GLY A 251 11.46 8.81 4.57
C GLY A 251 10.86 7.47 4.15
N VAL A 252 10.92 6.45 5.01
CA VAL A 252 10.38 5.12 4.69
C VAL A 252 8.86 5.11 4.66
N ASP A 253 8.18 5.77 5.60
CA ASP A 253 6.72 5.88 5.58
C ASP A 253 6.22 6.65 4.34
N GLY A 254 6.97 7.65 3.86
CA GLY A 254 6.73 8.29 2.57
C GLY A 254 6.92 7.34 1.39
N MET A 255 8.02 6.57 1.39
CA MET A 255 8.28 5.56 0.35
C MET A 255 7.17 4.51 0.26
N ILE A 256 6.47 4.16 1.36
CA ILE A 256 5.40 3.16 1.30
C ILE A 256 4.29 3.57 0.31
N SER A 257 3.89 4.84 0.30
CA SER A 257 2.88 5.31 -0.65
C SER A 257 3.38 5.25 -2.09
N VAL A 258 4.64 5.66 -2.32
CA VAL A 258 5.27 5.62 -3.65
C VAL A 258 5.48 4.18 -4.13
N ILE A 259 5.90 3.25 -3.27
CA ILE A 259 6.00 1.83 -3.61
C ILE A 259 4.62 1.27 -3.99
N GLY A 260 3.57 1.63 -3.24
CA GLY A 260 2.21 1.25 -3.58
C GLY A 260 1.77 1.76 -4.96
N HIS A 261 2.01 3.04 -5.23
CA HIS A 261 1.76 3.69 -6.50
C HIS A 261 2.46 2.96 -7.65
N GLU A 262 3.79 2.84 -7.60
CA GLU A 262 4.59 2.26 -8.67
C GLU A 262 4.27 0.77 -8.90
N LEU A 263 3.98 0.02 -7.84
CA LEU A 263 3.59 -1.38 -7.99
C LEU A 263 2.21 -1.52 -8.64
N ALA A 264 1.24 -0.65 -8.30
CA ALA A 264 -0.09 -0.68 -8.91
C ALA A 264 0.00 -0.42 -10.42
N GLU A 265 0.75 0.62 -10.81
CA GLU A 265 0.94 0.97 -12.22
C GLU A 265 1.73 -0.10 -12.95
N LEU A 266 2.87 -0.55 -12.42
CA LEU A 266 3.65 -1.65 -12.99
C LEU A 266 2.83 -2.93 -13.14
N ALA A 267 1.90 -3.21 -12.22
CA ALA A 267 1.04 -4.39 -12.31
C ALA A 267 -0.01 -4.26 -13.42
N SER A 268 -0.58 -3.07 -13.61
CA SER A 268 -1.55 -2.78 -14.66
C SER A 268 -0.92 -2.47 -16.01
N ASN A 269 0.36 -2.11 -16.06
CA ASN A 269 1.07 -1.63 -17.25
C ASN A 269 2.57 -1.96 -17.28
N PRO A 270 2.96 -3.25 -17.13
CA PRO A 270 4.35 -3.66 -16.99
C PRO A 270 5.30 -3.28 -18.14
N LEU A 271 4.76 -3.07 -19.35
CA LEU A 271 5.52 -2.75 -20.56
C LEU A 271 5.15 -1.38 -21.16
N VAL A 272 4.46 -0.53 -20.38
CA VAL A 272 4.07 0.83 -20.79
C VAL A 272 3.21 0.83 -22.07
N ASN A 273 2.34 -0.17 -22.21
CA ASN A 273 1.45 -0.35 -23.35
C ASN A 273 0.10 -1.03 -23.02
N ALA A 274 -0.32 -1.06 -21.75
CA ALA A 274 -1.55 -1.69 -21.30
C ALA A 274 -2.59 -0.67 -20.81
N TRP A 275 -2.54 -0.18 -19.56
CA TRP A 275 -3.58 0.71 -19.02
C TRP A 275 -3.06 2.12 -18.74
N TYR A 276 -3.53 3.11 -19.51
CA TYR A 276 -3.25 4.53 -19.28
C TYR A 276 -4.31 5.42 -19.94
N ALA A 277 -4.37 6.69 -19.51
CA ALA A 277 -5.35 7.65 -19.99
C ALA A 277 -4.92 8.27 -21.33
N GLY A 278 -5.89 8.43 -22.24
CA GLY A 278 -5.63 9.01 -23.57
C GLY A 278 -5.10 8.01 -24.59
N GLU A 279 -4.59 8.52 -25.71
CA GLU A 279 -4.05 7.74 -26.85
C GLU A 279 -2.53 7.91 -27.02
N ASP A 280 -1.92 8.85 -26.31
CA ASP A 280 -0.51 9.20 -26.45
C ASP A 280 0.34 8.41 -25.43
N PRO A 281 1.21 7.50 -25.88
CA PRO A 281 2.07 6.72 -25.00
C PRO A 281 3.32 7.48 -24.51
N THR A 282 3.54 8.73 -24.93
CA THR A 282 4.77 9.47 -24.61
C THR A 282 4.85 9.95 -23.17
N ALA A 283 3.69 10.20 -22.54
CA ALA A 283 3.55 10.57 -21.13
C ALA A 283 2.23 9.99 -20.60
N PRO A 284 2.12 8.66 -20.44
CA PRO A 284 0.89 8.01 -20.04
C PRO A 284 0.53 8.44 -18.62
N THR A 285 -0.68 8.98 -18.43
CA THR A 285 -1.23 9.17 -17.08
C THR A 285 -1.90 7.87 -16.65
N GLU A 286 -1.41 7.28 -15.58
CA GLU A 286 -1.78 5.94 -15.15
C GLU A 286 -2.67 5.92 -13.90
N ILE A 287 -2.90 4.73 -13.36
CA ILE A 287 -3.93 4.49 -12.34
C ILE A 287 -3.56 5.07 -10.96
N GLY A 288 -2.27 5.23 -10.69
CA GLY A 288 -1.74 5.88 -9.49
C GLY A 288 -1.69 7.40 -9.66
N ASP A 289 -1.21 7.88 -10.81
CA ASP A 289 -1.13 9.31 -11.16
C ASP A 289 -2.45 10.06 -10.94
N LEU A 290 -3.57 9.47 -11.35
CA LEU A 290 -4.90 10.07 -11.24
C LEU A 290 -5.35 10.33 -9.80
N CYS A 291 -4.69 9.72 -8.82
CA CYS A 291 -5.08 9.72 -7.42
C CYS A 291 -3.96 10.20 -6.49
N GLU A 292 -2.92 10.82 -7.05
CA GLU A 292 -1.82 11.36 -6.28
C GLU A 292 -2.33 12.31 -5.19
N GLY A 293 -1.86 12.10 -3.96
CA GLY A 293 -2.23 12.93 -2.82
C GLY A 293 -3.59 12.64 -2.18
N LEU A 294 -4.38 11.69 -2.70
CA LEU A 294 -5.70 11.34 -2.17
C LEU A 294 -5.64 10.10 -1.26
N TYR A 295 -5.93 10.25 0.03
CA TYR A 295 -5.77 9.16 1.01
C TYR A 295 -7.08 8.75 1.70
N GLY A 296 -8.18 9.49 1.47
CA GLY A 296 -9.44 9.29 2.18
C GLY A 296 -10.61 10.10 1.61
N THR A 297 -11.82 9.80 2.08
CA THR A 297 -13.05 10.53 1.70
C THR A 297 -12.91 12.02 2.00
N GLY A 298 -13.33 12.85 1.04
CA GLY A 298 -13.23 14.31 1.12
C GLY A 298 -11.80 14.85 0.98
N GLY A 299 -10.89 14.06 0.41
CA GLY A 299 -9.59 14.56 -0.07
C GLY A 299 -9.69 15.12 -1.49
N GLY A 300 -8.54 15.56 -2.01
CA GLY A 300 -8.36 16.12 -3.35
C GLY A 300 -8.13 17.63 -3.29
N GLY A 301 -7.76 18.27 -4.40
CA GLY A 301 -7.47 19.72 -4.41
C GLY A 301 -6.39 20.17 -3.41
N GLY A 302 -5.49 19.27 -2.99
CA GLY A 302 -4.48 19.50 -1.94
C GLY A 302 -4.87 19.06 -0.53
N TYR A 303 -6.03 18.41 -0.35
CA TYR A 303 -6.49 17.82 0.91
C TYR A 303 -6.23 16.31 0.95
N ILE A 304 -5.79 15.81 2.11
CA ILE A 304 -5.47 14.38 2.33
C ILE A 304 -6.74 13.52 2.34
N GLY A 305 -7.85 14.07 2.84
CA GLY A 305 -9.08 13.33 3.12
C GLY A 305 -9.08 12.66 4.50
N GLN A 306 -10.18 11.99 4.83
CA GLN A 306 -10.37 11.32 6.12
C GLN A 306 -9.49 10.08 6.28
N VAL A 307 -8.65 10.10 7.32
CA VAL A 307 -7.72 9.02 7.68
C VAL A 307 -7.92 8.61 9.13
N MET A 308 -7.31 7.51 9.57
CA MET A 308 -7.38 7.07 10.96
C MET A 308 -6.19 7.59 11.77
N LYS A 309 -6.39 7.73 13.08
CA LYS A 309 -5.36 8.07 14.04
C LYS A 309 -5.33 7.04 15.16
N ASP A 310 -4.14 6.58 15.55
CA ASP A 310 -3.99 5.68 16.68
C ASP A 310 -3.86 6.43 18.02
N ARG A 311 -3.81 5.67 19.13
CA ARG A 311 -3.78 6.22 20.50
C ARG A 311 -2.58 7.14 20.78
N VAL A 312 -1.46 6.94 20.09
CA VAL A 312 -0.25 7.77 20.26
C VAL A 312 -0.14 8.86 19.17
N GLY A 313 -1.17 8.98 18.34
CA GLY A 313 -1.34 10.05 17.39
C GLY A 313 -0.79 9.78 15.99
N ARG A 314 -0.28 8.57 15.73
CA ARG A 314 0.18 8.16 14.39
C ARG A 314 -0.99 8.03 13.45
N THR A 315 -0.81 8.47 12.21
CA THR A 315 -1.87 8.49 11.20
C THR A 315 -1.66 7.42 10.13
N PHE A 316 -2.74 6.81 9.69
CA PHE A 316 -2.73 5.72 8.71
C PHE A 316 -4.09 5.61 8.03
N ASN A 317 -4.17 5.00 6.85
CA ASN A 317 -5.43 4.66 6.21
C ASN A 317 -5.57 3.16 5.92
N LEU A 318 -4.50 2.37 6.09
CA LEU A 318 -4.49 0.93 5.86
C LEU A 318 -3.79 0.19 7.01
N ASN A 319 -4.37 -0.96 7.39
CA ASN A 319 -3.71 -1.94 8.24
C ASN A 319 -3.03 -3.00 7.38
N GLY A 320 -1.87 -3.46 7.82
CA GLY A 320 -1.14 -4.56 7.23
C GLY A 320 -0.89 -5.70 8.21
N ARG A 321 -0.17 -6.71 7.73
CA ARG A 321 0.21 -7.86 8.53
C ARG A 321 1.02 -7.44 9.76
N ARG A 322 1.00 -8.29 10.80
CA ARG A 322 1.79 -8.07 12.04
C ARG A 322 1.47 -6.73 12.72
N ALA A 323 0.20 -6.31 12.65
CA ALA A 323 -0.29 -5.04 13.19
C ALA A 323 0.44 -3.79 12.66
N ARG A 324 1.09 -3.88 11.50
CA ARG A 324 1.66 -2.72 10.81
C ARG A 324 0.54 -1.80 10.32
N LYS A 325 0.85 -0.51 10.27
CA LYS A 325 -0.03 0.54 9.79
C LYS A 325 0.68 1.29 8.69
N PHE A 326 -0.08 1.67 7.66
CA PHE A 326 0.45 2.30 6.46
C PHE A 326 -0.46 3.45 6.01
N MET A 327 0.14 4.43 5.36
CA MET A 327 -0.55 5.50 4.67
C MET A 327 -0.22 5.37 3.18
N VAL A 328 -1.22 5.14 2.35
CA VAL A 328 -1.05 4.93 0.91
C VAL A 328 -2.14 5.69 0.17
N GLN A 329 -1.79 6.39 -0.90
CA GLN A 329 -2.78 7.03 -1.75
C GLN A 329 -3.79 6.00 -2.32
N TRP A 330 -4.97 6.47 -2.70
CA TRP A 330 -5.95 5.68 -3.43
C TRP A 330 -5.48 5.40 -4.86
N ILE A 331 -6.15 4.45 -5.51
CA ILE A 331 -5.92 4.08 -6.92
C ILE A 331 -7.19 4.37 -7.69
N TRP A 332 -7.08 4.77 -8.96
CA TRP A 332 -8.24 4.96 -9.83
C TRP A 332 -9.00 3.65 -10.01
N SER A 333 -10.32 3.68 -9.83
CA SER A 333 -11.19 2.55 -10.11
C SER A 333 -11.86 2.74 -11.47
N PRO A 334 -11.68 1.81 -12.42
CA PRO A 334 -12.30 1.91 -13.73
C PRO A 334 -13.82 1.67 -13.67
N VAL A 335 -14.33 1.10 -12.56
CA VAL A 335 -15.75 0.77 -12.37
C VAL A 335 -16.55 1.99 -11.95
N ILE A 336 -16.06 2.72 -10.93
CA ILE A 336 -16.74 3.91 -10.41
C ILE A 336 -16.19 5.20 -11.02
N LYS A 337 -15.18 5.11 -11.90
CA LYS A 337 -14.48 6.24 -12.53
C LYS A 337 -14.04 7.28 -11.51
N ALA A 338 -13.49 6.78 -10.42
CA ALA A 338 -13.03 7.58 -9.31
C ALA A 338 -11.89 6.90 -8.56
N CYS A 339 -11.07 7.67 -7.87
CA CYS A 339 -10.12 7.18 -6.90
C CYS A 339 -10.84 6.42 -5.77
N ALA A 340 -10.34 5.24 -5.43
CA ALA A 340 -10.97 4.36 -4.47
C ALA A 340 -9.97 3.80 -3.46
N GLY A 341 -10.41 3.72 -2.20
CA GLY A 341 -9.70 3.00 -1.15
C GLY A 341 -10.66 2.45 -0.09
N PRO A 342 -10.20 1.47 0.70
CA PRO A 342 -11.07 0.71 1.61
C PRO A 342 -11.50 1.51 2.85
N ASN A 343 -10.88 2.66 3.11
CA ASN A 343 -11.28 3.61 4.14
C ASN A 343 -12.30 4.65 3.65
N ALA A 344 -12.85 4.49 2.43
CA ALA A 344 -13.91 5.35 1.92
C ALA A 344 -15.19 5.23 2.79
N LEU A 345 -15.85 6.36 3.03
CA LEU A 345 -17.08 6.46 3.83
C LEU A 345 -18.32 6.80 3.00
N ASP A 346 -18.18 6.98 1.68
CA ASP A 346 -19.16 7.62 0.80
C ASP A 346 -19.54 6.82 -0.47
#